data_AF-X1K5D0-F1
#
_entry.id   AF-X1K5D0-F1
#
_cell.length_a   1.000
_cell.length_b   1.000
_cell.length_c   1.000
_cell.angle_alpha   90.00
_cell.angle_beta   90.00
_cell.angle_gamma   90.00
#
_symmetry.space_group_name_H-M   'P 1'
#
loop_
_entity.id
_entity.type
_entity.pdbx_description
1 polymer ?
#
loop_
_entity_poly.entity_id
_entity_poly.type
_entity_poly.pdbx_seq_one_letter_code
_entity_poly.pdbx_strand_id
1 'polypeptide(L)'
;MNHSGEIVKKLAEHGYRLTPQRLMIVSAIEDSDGHISAEEIYAQVIAKYPQVNISTVYRTLELLKKLGLVTETDFGEGRVRYHPAGKGHHHHLVCQECGAIVDLDESVLVPLKNV
;
A
#
# COMPACT_ATOMS: atom_id res chain seq x y z
N MET A 1 -7.39 15.64 -2.05
CA MET A 1 -6.16 16.06 -2.77
C MET A 1 -5.59 14.80 -3.39
N ASN A 2 -5.40 14.77 -4.71
CA ASN A 2 -4.94 13.57 -5.42
C ASN A 2 -3.50 13.23 -4.97
N HIS A 3 -3.33 12.09 -4.27
CA HIS A 3 -2.01 11.56 -3.89
C HIS A 3 -1.28 10.88 -5.05
N SER A 4 -1.87 10.88 -6.25
CA SER A 4 -1.34 10.22 -7.45
C SER A 4 -0.02 10.88 -7.88
N GLY A 5 1.11 10.28 -7.49
CA GLY A 5 2.44 10.64 -7.97
C GLY A 5 3.48 11.02 -6.91
N GLU A 6 3.16 11.02 -5.61
CA GLU A 6 4.18 11.32 -4.60
C GLU A 6 5.26 10.22 -4.54
N ILE A 7 4.85 8.96 -4.58
CA ILE A 7 5.77 7.82 -4.61
C ILE A 7 6.61 7.85 -5.90
N VAL A 8 5.98 8.15 -7.04
CA VAL A 8 6.66 8.26 -8.34
C VAL A 8 7.72 9.37 -8.33
N LYS A 9 7.37 10.55 -7.80
CA LYS A 9 8.30 11.67 -7.66
C LYS A 9 9.49 11.28 -6.78
N LYS A 10 9.24 10.66 -5.63
CA LYS A 10 10.31 10.22 -4.72
C LYS A 10 11.22 9.18 -5.36
N LEU A 11 10.69 8.23 -6.11
CA LEU A 11 11.50 7.27 -6.85
C LEU A 11 12.42 7.95 -7.87
N ALA A 12 11.91 8.94 -8.61
CA ALA A 12 12.70 9.72 -9.57
C ALA A 12 13.80 10.54 -8.88
N GLU A 13 13.48 11.21 -7.76
CA GLU A 13 14.44 11.97 -6.94
C GLU A 13 15.62 11.10 -6.45
N HIS A 14 15.35 9.83 -6.14
CA HIS A 14 16.36 8.87 -5.71
C HIS A 14 17.04 8.12 -6.89
N GLY A 15 16.77 8.52 -8.14
CA GLY A 15 17.42 7.95 -9.33
C GLY A 15 16.93 6.54 -9.72
N TYR A 16 15.81 6.07 -9.18
CA TYR A 16 15.27 4.77 -9.54
C TYR A 16 14.53 4.80 -10.87
N ARG A 17 14.80 3.80 -11.72
CA ARG A 17 14.11 3.65 -13.00
C ARG A 17 12.59 3.46 -12.80
N LEU A 18 11.81 4.28 -13.50
CA LEU A 18 10.35 4.20 -13.56
C LEU A 18 9.91 3.32 -14.74
N THR A 19 9.96 2.00 -14.56
CA THR A 19 9.46 1.06 -15.58
C THR A 19 7.93 1.04 -15.60
N PRO A 20 7.27 0.66 -16.72
CA PRO A 20 5.82 0.56 -16.77
C PRO A 20 5.24 -0.34 -15.67
N GLN A 21 5.87 -1.49 -15.41
CA GLN A 21 5.46 -2.42 -14.34
C GLN A 21 5.51 -1.76 -12.96
N ARG A 22 6.59 -1.03 -12.66
CA ARG A 22 6.72 -0.31 -11.39
C ARG A 22 5.68 0.80 -11.25
N LEU A 23 5.40 1.54 -12.33
CA LEU A 23 4.36 2.57 -12.33
C LEU A 23 2.97 1.97 -12.08
N MET A 24 2.64 0.83 -12.69
CA MET A 24 1.37 0.14 -12.43
C MET A 24 1.25 -0.35 -10.98
N ILE A 25 2.34 -0.87 -10.40
CA ILE A 25 2.37 -1.27 -8.99
C ILE A 25 2.16 -0.07 -8.07
N VAL A 26 2.85 1.06 -8.34
CA VAL A 26 2.69 2.29 -7.55
C VAL A 26 1.26 2.82 -7.66
N SER A 27 0.67 2.85 -8.86
CA SER A 27 -0.73 3.24 -9.07
C SER A 27 -1.68 2.37 -8.25
N ALA A 28 -1.52 1.05 -8.27
CA ALA A 28 -2.36 0.13 -7.50
C ALA A 28 -2.33 0.42 -5.98
N ILE A 29 -1.18 0.87 -5.46
CA ILE A 29 -1.03 1.25 -4.05
C ILE A 29 -1.65 2.63 -3.78
N GLU A 30 -1.35 3.63 -4.60
CA GLU A 30 -1.85 5.01 -4.42
C GLU A 30 -3.38 5.10 -4.59
N ASP A 31 -3.93 4.35 -5.55
CA ASP A 31 -5.36 4.31 -5.89
C ASP A 31 -6.18 3.40 -4.97
N SER A 32 -5.53 2.63 -4.09
CA SER A 32 -6.25 1.84 -3.09
C SER A 32 -6.82 2.76 -1.99
N ASP A 33 -8.06 2.51 -1.59
CA ASP A 33 -8.76 3.26 -0.54
C ASP A 33 -8.19 2.99 0.87
N GLY A 34 -7.22 2.07 1.01
CA GLY A 34 -6.59 1.75 2.28
C GLY A 34 -5.37 0.84 2.11
N HIS A 35 -5.44 -0.34 2.71
CA HIS A 35 -4.37 -1.33 2.67
C HIS A 35 -4.59 -2.37 1.56
N ILE A 36 -3.55 -2.62 0.76
CA ILE A 36 -3.59 -3.58 -0.34
C ILE A 36 -2.51 -4.66 -0.19
N SER A 37 -2.87 -5.92 -0.44
CA SER A 37 -1.93 -7.04 -0.42
C SER A 37 -1.09 -7.13 -1.70
N ALA A 38 0.04 -7.85 -1.63
CA ALA A 38 0.88 -8.10 -2.80
C ALA A 38 0.11 -8.89 -3.89
N GLU A 39 -0.78 -9.80 -3.48
CA GLU A 39 -1.60 -10.62 -4.35
C GLU A 39 -2.68 -9.78 -5.06
N GLU A 40 -3.31 -8.84 -4.37
CA GLU A 40 -4.27 -7.90 -4.97
C GLU A 40 -3.59 -6.96 -5.97
N ILE A 41 -2.41 -6.40 -5.61
CA ILE A 41 -1.60 -5.62 -6.55
C ILE A 41 -1.28 -6.48 -7.79
N TYR A 42 -0.82 -7.71 -7.58
CA TYR A 42 -0.47 -8.61 -8.67
C TYR A 42 -1.68 -8.87 -9.59
N ALA A 43 -2.86 -9.16 -9.02
CA ALA A 43 -4.09 -9.37 -9.77
C ALA A 43 -4.48 -8.16 -10.63
N GLN A 44 -4.31 -6.93 -10.10
CA GLN A 44 -4.58 -5.71 -10.87
C GLN A 44 -3.55 -5.49 -12.00
N VAL A 45 -2.27 -5.75 -11.73
CA VAL A 45 -1.20 -5.52 -12.70
C VAL A 45 -1.21 -6.57 -13.81
N ILE A 46 -1.44 -7.84 -13.51
CA ILE A 46 -1.45 -8.91 -14.52
C ILE A 46 -2.60 -8.75 -15.53
N ALA A 47 -3.73 -8.20 -15.10
CA ALA A 47 -4.85 -7.88 -15.98
C ALA A 47 -4.48 -6.86 -17.08
N LYS A 48 -3.51 -5.96 -16.80
CA LYS A 48 -3.02 -4.94 -17.74
C LYS A 48 -1.72 -5.36 -18.44
N TYR A 49 -0.90 -6.18 -17.79
CA TYR A 49 0.41 -6.61 -18.27
C TYR A 49 0.65 -8.10 -17.95
N PRO A 50 0.19 -9.02 -18.83
CA PRO A 50 0.18 -10.46 -18.56
C PRO A 50 1.54 -11.10 -18.31
N GLN A 51 2.63 -10.46 -18.76
CA GLN A 51 4.00 -10.96 -18.61
C GLN A 51 4.65 -10.59 -17.27
N VAL A 52 3.93 -9.91 -16.37
CA VAL A 52 4.46 -9.56 -15.05
C VAL A 52 4.57 -10.82 -14.19
N ASN A 53 5.69 -10.96 -13.48
CA ASN A 53 5.88 -11.99 -12.47
C ASN A 53 5.60 -11.39 -11.09
N ILE A 54 4.98 -12.15 -10.19
CA ILE A 54 4.69 -11.70 -8.82
C ILE A 54 5.96 -11.25 -8.06
N SER A 55 7.13 -11.82 -8.38
CA SER A 55 8.41 -11.36 -7.82
C SER A 55 8.73 -9.89 -8.17
N THR A 56 8.22 -9.35 -9.28
CA THR A 56 8.34 -7.92 -9.59
C THR A 56 7.54 -7.06 -8.61
N VAL A 57 6.39 -7.55 -8.15
CA VAL A 57 5.57 -6.88 -7.13
C VAL A 57 6.33 -6.81 -5.82
N TYR A 58 6.78 -7.96 -5.29
CA TYR A 58 7.57 -7.99 -4.05
C TYR A 58 8.86 -7.18 -4.13
N ARG A 59 9.63 -7.26 -5.22
CA ARG A 59 10.85 -6.43 -5.38
C ARG A 59 10.53 -4.94 -5.40
N THR A 60 9.38 -4.54 -5.92
CA THR A 60 8.95 -3.14 -5.91
C THR A 60 8.50 -2.72 -4.51
N LEU A 61 7.71 -3.53 -3.83
CA LEU A 61 7.26 -3.28 -2.46
C LEU A 61 8.44 -3.17 -1.49
N GLU A 62 9.40 -4.09 -1.57
CA GLU A 62 10.63 -4.05 -0.76
C GLU A 62 11.43 -2.77 -1.00
N LEU A 63 11.54 -2.33 -2.26
CA LEU A 63 12.18 -1.06 -2.58
C LEU A 63 11.44 0.12 -1.94
N LEU A 64 10.11 0.17 -2.10
CA LEU A 64 9.30 1.26 -1.57
C LEU A 64 9.36 1.31 -0.04
N LYS A 65 9.31 0.15 0.62
CA LYS A 65 9.45 0.00 2.07
C LYS A 65 10.83 0.47 2.54
N LYS A 66 11.91 0.06 1.86
CA LYS A 66 13.27 0.51 2.16
C LYS A 66 13.42 2.04 2.07
N LEU A 67 12.68 2.68 1.18
CA LEU A 67 12.66 4.13 1.00
C LEU A 67 11.67 4.84 1.93
N GLY A 68 10.94 4.12 2.77
CA GLY A 68 9.90 4.68 3.65
C GLY A 68 8.71 5.28 2.89
N LEU A 69 8.46 4.83 1.65
CA LEU A 69 7.37 5.32 0.80
C LEU A 69 6.06 4.55 1.00
N VAL A 70 6.17 3.33 1.51
CA VAL A 70 5.02 2.52 1.94
C VAL A 70 5.29 1.96 3.32
N THR A 71 4.21 1.75 4.06
CA THR A 71 4.22 1.03 5.33
C THR A 71 3.61 -0.34 5.12
N GLU A 72 4.09 -1.29 5.92
CA GLU A 72 3.71 -2.69 5.93
C GLU A 72 2.94 -2.99 7.22
N THR A 73 1.74 -3.55 7.12
CA THR A 73 0.90 -3.89 8.26
C THR A 73 0.49 -5.35 8.17
N ASP A 74 0.72 -6.09 9.25
CA ASP A 74 0.17 -7.43 9.45
C ASP A 74 -1.05 -7.32 10.37
N PHE A 75 -2.21 -7.73 9.86
CA PHE A 75 -3.47 -7.72 10.58
C PHE A 75 -3.76 -9.03 11.34
N GLY A 76 -2.79 -9.95 11.40
CA GLY A 76 -2.91 -11.24 12.08
C GLY A 76 -3.53 -12.34 11.21
N GLU A 77 -3.74 -12.08 9.93
CA GLU A 77 -4.36 -13.01 8.96
C GLU A 77 -3.33 -13.85 8.19
N GLY A 78 -2.05 -13.77 8.58
CA GLY A 78 -0.94 -14.39 7.85
C GLY A 78 -0.68 -13.75 6.49
N ARG A 79 -1.26 -12.57 6.23
CA ARG A 79 -1.06 -11.78 5.02
C ARG A 79 -0.72 -10.35 5.38
N VAL A 80 0.35 -9.89 4.78
CA VAL A 80 0.81 -8.52 4.89
C VAL A 80 0.06 -7.64 3.90
N ARG A 81 -0.28 -6.42 4.32
CA ARG A 81 -0.83 -5.39 3.44
C ARG A 81 -0.01 -4.10 3.49
N TYR A 82 -0.06 -3.35 2.40
CA TYR A 82 0.75 -2.16 2.18
C TYR A 82 -0.13 -0.92 1.98
N HIS A 83 0.34 0.23 2.45
CA HIS A 83 -0.29 1.52 2.18
C HIS A 83 0.76 2.63 1.97
N PRO A 84 0.43 3.72 1.26
CA PRO A 84 1.34 4.87 1.15
C PRO A 84 1.65 5.47 2.53
N ALA A 85 2.94 5.72 2.81
CA ALA A 85 3.36 6.32 4.07
C ALA A 85 2.87 7.78 4.22
N GLY A 86 2.67 8.49 3.10
CA GLY A 86 2.21 9.88 3.07
C GLY A 86 0.71 10.09 3.36
N LYS A 87 -0.12 9.03 3.38
CA LYS A 87 -1.57 9.15 3.64
C LYS A 87 -1.93 9.43 5.11
N GLY A 88 -0.94 9.56 5.99
CA GLY A 88 -1.14 9.87 7.41
C GLY A 88 -1.53 8.65 8.25
N HIS A 89 -1.55 8.83 9.56
CA HIS A 89 -2.00 7.79 10.50
C HIS A 89 -3.51 7.61 10.39
N HIS A 90 -3.94 6.38 10.17
CA HIS A 90 -5.33 5.98 10.11
C HIS A 90 -5.50 4.64 10.83
N HIS A 91 -6.68 4.42 11.40
CA HIS A 91 -6.96 3.23 12.19
C HIS A 91 -7.73 2.22 11.36
N HIS A 92 -7.43 0.94 11.58
CA HIS A 92 -8.16 -0.16 10.96
C HIS A 92 -8.81 -1.02 12.02
N LEU A 93 -10.08 -1.35 11.78
CA LEU A 93 -10.76 -2.41 12.50
C LEU A 93 -10.73 -3.67 11.64
N VAL A 94 -10.22 -4.74 12.23
CA VAL A 94 -10.11 -6.05 11.57
C VAL A 94 -11.08 -7.00 12.22
N CYS A 95 -11.99 -7.57 11.44
CA CYS A 95 -12.87 -8.62 11.93
C CYS A 95 -12.09 -9.92 12.15
N GLN A 96 -12.01 -10.38 13.39
CA GLN A 96 -11.27 -11.60 13.75
C GLN A 96 -11.92 -12.89 13.20
N GLU A 97 -13.18 -12.83 12.75
CA GLU A 97 -13.88 -13.99 12.19
C GLU A 97 -13.71 -14.12 10.68
N CYS A 98 -13.79 -13.01 9.93
CA CYS A 98 -13.81 -13.05 8.47
C CYS A 98 -12.67 -12.27 7.79
N GLY A 99 -11.87 -11.51 8.54
CA GLY A 99 -10.77 -10.71 8.02
C GLY A 99 -11.18 -9.46 7.23
N ALA A 100 -12.45 -9.05 7.33
CA ALA A 100 -12.89 -7.78 6.77
C ALA A 100 -12.18 -6.63 7.50
N ILE A 101 -11.68 -5.66 6.72
CA ILE A 101 -11.04 -4.46 7.24
C ILE A 101 -11.92 -3.27 6.93
N VAL A 102 -12.19 -2.46 7.95
CA VAL A 102 -12.87 -1.17 7.80
C VAL A 102 -12.04 -0.06 8.42
N ASP A 103 -12.06 1.10 7.78
CA ASP A 103 -11.37 2.28 8.28
C ASP A 103 -12.13 2.88 9.46
N LEU A 104 -11.38 3.30 10.47
CA LEU A 104 -11.90 4.00 11.63
C LEU A 104 -11.30 5.40 11.68
N ASP A 105 -12.19 6.39 11.69
CA ASP A 105 -11.79 7.78 11.81
C ASP A 105 -11.14 8.05 13.19
N GLU A 106 -10.04 8.78 13.20
CA GLU A 106 -9.29 9.18 14.40
C GLU A 106 -10.20 9.85 15.45
N SER A 107 -11.24 10.58 15.03
CA SER A 107 -12.20 11.24 15.93
C SER A 107 -12.90 10.26 16.88
N VAL A 108 -13.07 9.00 16.47
CA VAL A 108 -13.67 7.96 17.32
C VAL A 108 -12.78 7.61 18.50
N LEU A 109 -11.46 7.74 18.34
CA LEU A 109 -10.47 7.40 19.38
C LEU A 109 -10.01 8.59 20.22
N VAL A 110 -10.46 9.81 19.90
CA VAL A 110 -10.15 11.02 20.68
C VAL A 110 -10.41 10.85 22.19
N PRO A 111 -11.52 10.22 22.64
CA PRO A 111 -11.74 10.00 24.08
C PRO A 111 -10.71 9.11 24.76
N LEU A 112 -9.96 8.29 24.00
CA LEU A 112 -8.98 7.31 24.51
C LEU A 112 -7.55 7.85 24.51
N LYS A 113 -7.29 9.03 23.93
CA LYS A 113 -5.94 9.55 23.70
C LYS A 113 -5.14 9.90 24.96
N ASN A 114 -5.79 9.99 26.12
CA ASN A 114 -5.20 10.41 27.39
C ASN A 114 -5.67 9.56 28.59
N VAL A 115 -6.06 8.31 28.35
CA VAL A 115 -6.38 7.36 29.43
C VAL A 115 -5.11 6.70 29.94
#